data_AF-A0A4P7WEX3-F1
#
_entry.id   AF-A0A4P7WEX3-F1
#
_cell.length_a   1.000
_cell.length_b   1.000
_cell.length_c   1.000
_cell.angle_alpha   90.00
_cell.angle_beta   90.00
_cell.angle_gamma   90.00
#
_symmetry.space_group_name_H-M   'P 1'
#
loop_
_entity.id
_entity.type
_entity.pdbx_description
1 polymer ?
#
loop_
_entity_poly.entity_id
_entity_poly.type
_entity_poly.pdbx_seq_one_letter_code
_entity_poly.pdbx_strand_id
1 'polypeptide(L)'
;MKRFIFPIACFFALATFTFSVQAGLASQLKTQIESGRYSALLADCAACHTLKDKPEYSGGLAFAIPTGLIYATNITPDLTYGIGTYTEQEFSKAVREGVRKDGKSLYPAMPYPSYAHLSDKEIHNLYLYFQKAVAPVHQPAPKEKIFWLVNVRWPLTIWRYFFAPSAEKAKAESTPQAKDSLIKRGAYLAEGAGHCGACHTPRGNALQEQTLEEETSHLFLSGGQNMEGWNAPNLRQDSNSGLKDWTQKDLERFLKTGKSTKSHVFGSMTEVIQKSTSYWKDEDIKAISAFLLSLPPINDKENDWAIREEGIQKQHRQFSRGEQIYIDRCASCHGSDGQGYGLSFPPLKKNPIVTSSNTASLIHLLENGGSTPIIPSISPSSFTMPGFSEMLSDIQISEVLTYIRSAWGNHAKPVSVRKVRKIRRNIQKEVLPAAPLN
;
A
#
# COMPACT_ATOMS: atom_id res chain seq x y z
N MET A 1 25.01 23.75 -77.03
CA MET A 1 24.29 22.96 -76.01
C MET A 1 24.92 23.25 -74.65
N LYS A 2 24.21 23.90 -73.71
CA LYS A 2 24.69 24.10 -72.32
C LYS A 2 23.78 23.30 -71.38
N ARG A 3 24.34 22.38 -70.60
CA ARG A 3 23.61 21.56 -69.62
C ARG A 3 23.55 22.29 -68.28
N PHE A 4 22.35 22.46 -67.73
CA PHE A 4 22.16 22.83 -66.33
C PHE A 4 22.37 21.59 -65.45
N ILE A 5 23.20 21.68 -64.41
CA ILE A 5 23.41 20.64 -63.40
C ILE A 5 23.49 21.32 -62.02
N PHE A 6 22.41 21.29 -61.25
CA PHE A 6 22.30 21.66 -59.83
C PHE A 6 20.92 21.15 -59.31
N PRO A 7 20.73 20.77 -58.04
CA PRO A 7 21.61 19.97 -57.17
C PRO A 7 20.86 18.80 -56.49
N ILE A 8 21.19 17.54 -56.82
CA ILE A 8 20.57 16.37 -56.14
C ILE A 8 21.08 16.21 -54.69
N ALA A 9 22.32 16.63 -54.41
CA ALA A 9 22.96 16.45 -53.10
C ALA A 9 22.28 17.22 -51.94
N CYS A 10 21.66 18.39 -52.23
CA CYS A 10 21.03 19.22 -51.19
C CYS A 10 19.73 18.60 -50.64
N PHE A 11 18.97 17.92 -51.50
CA PHE A 11 17.74 17.21 -51.11
C PHE A 11 18.03 16.00 -50.21
N PHE A 12 19.08 15.23 -50.50
CA PHE A 12 19.47 14.10 -49.66
C PHE A 12 19.94 14.54 -48.26
N ALA A 13 20.64 15.67 -48.14
CA ALA A 13 21.08 16.19 -46.84
C ALA A 13 19.92 16.71 -45.96
N LEU A 14 18.92 17.37 -46.54
CA LEU A 14 17.71 17.76 -45.79
C LEU A 14 16.87 16.54 -45.39
N ALA A 15 16.75 15.53 -46.26
CA ALA A 15 15.99 14.32 -45.97
C ALA A 15 16.59 13.48 -44.82
N THR A 16 17.92 13.34 -44.76
CA THR A 16 18.58 12.61 -43.66
C THR A 16 18.55 13.37 -42.34
N PHE A 17 18.65 14.71 -42.37
CA PHE A 17 18.58 15.53 -41.16
C PHE A 17 17.17 15.51 -40.54
N THR A 18 16.13 15.68 -41.36
CA THR A 18 14.72 15.64 -40.89
C THR A 18 14.34 14.28 -40.31
N PHE A 19 14.75 13.18 -40.96
CA PHE A 19 14.50 11.82 -40.46
C PHE A 19 15.19 11.56 -39.11
N SER A 20 16.41 12.08 -38.92
CA SER A 20 17.18 11.94 -37.68
C SER A 20 16.52 12.68 -36.50
N VAL A 21 16.02 13.90 -36.72
CA VAL A 21 15.30 14.68 -35.70
C VAL A 21 13.99 13.99 -35.30
N GLN A 22 13.23 13.48 -36.28
CA GLN A 22 11.96 12.80 -36.01
C GLN A 22 12.14 11.47 -35.26
N ALA A 23 13.20 10.70 -35.57
CA ALA A 23 13.57 9.51 -34.83
C ALA A 23 13.98 9.84 -33.37
N GLY A 24 14.72 10.93 -33.16
CA GLY A 24 15.09 11.41 -31.81
C GLY A 24 13.87 11.75 -30.95
N LEU A 25 12.92 12.51 -31.52
CA LEU A 25 11.67 12.90 -30.82
C LEU A 25 10.80 11.68 -30.48
N ALA A 26 10.68 10.71 -31.40
CA ALA A 26 9.93 9.47 -31.13
C ALA A 26 10.58 8.62 -30.01
N SER A 27 11.90 8.55 -29.99
CA SER A 27 12.66 7.87 -28.91
C SER A 27 12.48 8.56 -27.56
N GLN A 28 12.52 9.91 -27.54
CA GLN A 28 12.29 10.71 -26.35
C GLN A 28 10.86 10.50 -25.80
N LEU A 29 9.84 10.59 -26.65
CA LEU A 29 8.44 10.35 -26.25
C LEU A 29 8.25 8.94 -25.66
N LYS A 30 8.82 7.90 -26.29
CA LYS A 30 8.78 6.54 -25.75
C LYS A 30 9.43 6.44 -24.37
N THR A 31 10.56 7.13 -24.17
CA THR A 31 11.26 7.18 -22.88
C THR A 31 10.45 7.91 -21.80
N GLN A 32 9.73 8.98 -22.17
CA GLN A 32 8.84 9.71 -21.28
C GLN A 32 7.61 8.86 -20.89
N ILE A 33 6.98 8.18 -21.85
CA ILE A 33 5.86 7.26 -21.61
C ILE A 33 6.28 6.12 -20.67
N GLU A 34 7.45 5.51 -20.88
CA GLU A 34 7.95 4.44 -20.02
C GLU A 34 8.30 4.95 -18.60
N SER A 35 8.86 6.16 -18.50
CA SER A 35 9.03 6.83 -17.20
C SER A 35 7.69 7.11 -16.52
N GLY A 36 6.64 7.45 -17.27
CA GLY A 36 5.30 7.67 -16.75
C GLY A 36 4.65 6.37 -16.26
N ARG A 37 4.81 5.29 -17.02
CA ARG A 37 4.42 3.94 -16.61
C ARG A 37 5.10 3.54 -15.30
N TYR A 38 6.39 3.82 -15.16
CA TYR A 38 7.13 3.57 -13.93
C TYR A 38 6.64 4.43 -12.76
N SER A 39 6.37 5.72 -12.97
CA SER A 39 5.76 6.58 -11.95
C SER A 39 4.37 6.09 -11.53
N ALA A 40 3.57 5.53 -12.44
CA ALA A 40 2.25 4.95 -12.12
C ALA A 40 2.35 3.65 -11.31
N LEU A 41 3.44 2.88 -11.48
CA LEU A 41 3.79 1.75 -10.62
C LEU A 41 4.27 2.21 -9.23
N LEU A 42 5.13 3.23 -9.15
CA LEU A 42 5.56 3.80 -7.87
C LEU A 42 4.35 4.33 -7.07
N ALA A 43 3.43 5.02 -7.74
CA ALA A 43 2.20 5.58 -7.18
C ALA A 43 1.03 4.59 -7.05
N ASP A 44 1.28 3.29 -7.24
CA ASP A 44 0.31 2.20 -7.09
C ASP A 44 -1.07 2.46 -7.71
N CYS A 45 -1.12 3.18 -8.84
CA CYS A 45 -2.38 3.63 -9.45
C CYS A 45 -3.28 2.44 -9.79
N ALA A 46 -2.67 1.30 -10.16
CA ALA A 46 -3.39 0.08 -10.51
C ALA A 46 -4.05 -0.64 -9.31
N ALA A 47 -3.56 -0.52 -8.07
CA ALA A 47 -4.22 -1.14 -6.92
C ALA A 47 -5.65 -0.63 -6.77
N CYS A 48 -5.83 0.68 -6.84
CA CYS A 48 -7.12 1.34 -6.73
C CYS A 48 -7.92 1.33 -8.04
N HIS A 49 -7.28 1.59 -9.18
CA HIS A 49 -7.97 1.80 -10.45
C HIS A 49 -8.10 0.56 -11.34
N THR A 50 -7.56 -0.60 -10.96
CA THR A 50 -7.72 -1.85 -11.72
C THR A 50 -8.34 -2.95 -10.85
N LEU A 51 -9.62 -3.25 -11.08
CA LEU A 51 -10.25 -4.44 -10.52
C LEU A 51 -9.74 -5.72 -11.20
N LYS A 52 -9.74 -6.83 -10.45
CA LYS A 52 -9.47 -8.16 -10.99
C LYS A 52 -10.45 -8.48 -12.12
N ASP A 53 -9.95 -9.10 -13.19
CA ASP A 53 -10.72 -9.51 -14.38
C ASP A 53 -11.46 -8.34 -15.08
N LYS A 54 -10.97 -7.11 -14.89
CA LYS A 54 -11.41 -5.88 -15.58
C LYS A 54 -10.24 -5.23 -16.34
N PRO A 55 -10.53 -4.40 -17.36
CA PRO A 55 -9.50 -3.62 -18.05
C PRO A 55 -8.69 -2.73 -17.08
N GLU A 56 -7.41 -2.55 -17.38
CA GLU A 56 -6.51 -1.72 -16.57
C GLU A 56 -7.04 -0.28 -16.45
N TYR A 57 -6.93 0.31 -15.26
CA TYR A 57 -7.33 1.69 -14.94
C TYR A 57 -8.81 2.04 -15.13
N SER A 58 -9.70 1.06 -15.36
CA SER A 58 -11.14 1.26 -15.55
C SER A 58 -11.92 1.63 -14.27
N GLY A 59 -11.28 1.57 -13.10
CA GLY A 59 -11.84 1.94 -11.80
C GLY A 59 -12.66 0.83 -11.14
N GLY A 60 -13.49 1.23 -10.17
CA GLY A 60 -14.50 0.37 -9.56
C GLY A 60 -14.18 -0.23 -8.19
N LEU A 61 -12.95 -0.12 -7.67
CA LEU A 61 -12.67 -0.51 -6.29
C LEU A 61 -13.51 0.32 -5.32
N ALA A 62 -14.22 -0.34 -4.40
CA ALA A 62 -15.06 0.29 -3.40
C ALA A 62 -14.26 0.52 -2.12
N PHE A 63 -14.35 1.71 -1.52
CA PHE A 63 -13.80 1.99 -0.19
C PHE A 63 -14.94 2.29 0.79
N ALA A 64 -14.88 1.64 1.95
CA ALA A 64 -15.81 1.89 3.04
C ALA A 64 -15.43 3.17 3.81
N ILE A 65 -16.36 4.13 3.86
CA ILE A 65 -16.26 5.32 4.72
C ILE A 65 -17.43 5.32 5.71
N PRO A 66 -17.35 6.02 6.86
CA PRO A 66 -18.43 6.01 7.87
C PRO A 66 -19.82 6.44 7.37
N THR A 67 -19.89 7.11 6.22
CA THR A 67 -21.10 7.66 5.60
C THR A 67 -21.59 6.91 4.35
N GLY A 68 -20.90 5.85 3.91
CA GLY A 68 -21.27 5.09 2.71
C GLY A 68 -20.09 4.43 1.99
N LEU A 69 -20.26 4.21 0.68
CA LEU A 69 -19.22 3.70 -0.21
C LEU A 69 -18.83 4.75 -1.26
N ILE A 70 -17.52 5.03 -1.36
CA ILE A 70 -16.91 5.71 -2.52
C ILE A 70 -16.28 4.67 -3.45
N TYR A 71 -16.05 5.04 -4.71
CA TYR A 71 -15.44 4.14 -5.69
C TYR A 71 -14.29 4.82 -6.43
N ALA A 72 -13.23 4.06 -6.73
CA ALA A 72 -12.16 4.50 -7.63
C ALA A 72 -12.74 4.81 -9.04
N THR A 73 -12.35 5.94 -9.60
CA THR A 73 -12.83 6.38 -10.93
C THR A 73 -12.14 5.65 -12.07
N ASN A 74 -12.72 5.68 -13.27
CA ASN A 74 -12.00 5.33 -14.49
C ASN A 74 -10.97 6.43 -14.78
N ILE A 75 -9.70 6.06 -14.99
CA ILE A 75 -8.60 7.00 -15.32
C ILE A 75 -7.91 6.65 -16.66
N THR A 76 -8.58 5.86 -17.50
CA THR A 76 -8.17 5.65 -18.91
C THR A 76 -8.40 6.93 -19.72
N PRO A 77 -7.82 7.08 -20.94
CA PRO A 77 -8.05 8.25 -21.79
C PRO A 77 -9.41 8.24 -22.52
N ASP A 78 -10.41 7.52 -22.00
CA ASP A 78 -11.79 7.63 -22.51
C ASP A 78 -12.32 9.06 -22.33
N LEU A 79 -12.99 9.57 -23.37
CA LEU A 79 -13.45 10.97 -23.45
C LEU A 79 -14.72 11.26 -22.64
N THR A 80 -15.45 10.24 -22.19
CA THR A 80 -16.77 10.36 -21.55
C THR A 80 -16.73 10.00 -20.07
N TYR A 81 -16.04 8.91 -19.72
CA TYR A 81 -15.98 8.34 -18.38
C TYR A 81 -14.58 8.38 -17.77
N GLY A 82 -13.54 8.53 -18.59
CA GLY A 82 -12.15 8.61 -18.17
C GLY A 82 -11.62 10.05 -18.06
N ILE A 83 -10.29 10.18 -18.16
CA ILE A 83 -9.57 11.48 -18.12
C ILE A 83 -9.20 12.00 -19.51
N GLY A 84 -9.73 11.43 -20.60
CA GLY A 84 -9.34 11.79 -21.97
C GLY A 84 -9.52 13.26 -22.35
N THR A 85 -10.39 14.00 -21.64
CA THR A 85 -10.57 15.44 -21.85
C THR A 85 -9.76 16.33 -20.90
N TYR A 86 -9.04 15.77 -19.93
CA TYR A 86 -8.20 16.55 -19.00
C TYR A 86 -7.00 17.12 -19.76
N THR A 87 -6.74 18.41 -19.56
CA THR A 87 -5.43 19.00 -19.84
C THR A 87 -4.40 18.54 -18.80
N GLU A 88 -3.11 18.66 -19.13
CA GLU A 88 -2.02 18.33 -18.20
C GLU A 88 -2.10 19.14 -16.89
N GLN A 89 -2.56 20.39 -16.95
CA GLN A 89 -2.74 21.26 -15.79
C GLN A 89 -3.91 20.80 -14.90
N GLU A 90 -5.03 20.36 -15.50
CA GLU A 90 -6.16 19.76 -14.75
C GLU A 90 -5.77 18.40 -14.15
N PHE A 91 -4.97 17.60 -14.86
CA PHE A 91 -4.43 16.34 -14.37
C PHE A 91 -3.48 16.56 -13.17
N SER A 92 -2.54 17.50 -13.30
CA SER A 92 -1.68 17.95 -12.19
C SER A 92 -2.48 18.31 -10.95
N LYS A 93 -3.53 19.14 -11.12
CA LYS A 93 -4.41 19.58 -10.03
C LYS A 93 -5.21 18.43 -9.41
N ALA A 94 -5.66 17.46 -10.20
CA ALA A 94 -6.34 16.29 -9.68
C ALA A 94 -5.40 15.39 -8.86
N VAL A 95 -4.20 15.13 -9.38
CA VAL A 95 -3.22 14.22 -8.75
C VAL A 95 -2.59 14.84 -7.51
N ARG A 96 -2.07 16.06 -7.60
CA ARG A 96 -1.25 16.69 -6.54
C ARG A 96 -2.02 17.57 -5.58
N GLU A 97 -3.12 18.17 -6.04
CA GLU A 97 -3.91 19.09 -5.24
C GLU A 97 -5.32 18.54 -4.95
N GLY A 98 -5.66 17.32 -5.35
CA GLY A 98 -6.98 16.75 -5.12
C GLY A 98 -8.14 17.54 -5.76
N VAL A 99 -7.91 18.33 -6.81
CA VAL A 99 -8.95 19.15 -7.48
C VAL A 99 -9.34 18.53 -8.81
N ARG A 100 -10.60 18.08 -8.92
CA ARG A 100 -11.19 17.56 -10.16
C ARG A 100 -11.26 18.63 -11.24
N LYS A 101 -11.39 18.21 -12.50
CA LYS A 101 -11.69 19.10 -13.64
C LYS A 101 -12.97 19.96 -13.43
N ASP A 102 -13.96 19.46 -12.69
CA ASP A 102 -15.16 20.24 -12.33
C ASP A 102 -14.97 21.14 -11.08
N GLY A 103 -13.73 21.42 -10.67
CA GLY A 103 -13.36 22.29 -9.56
C GLY A 103 -13.62 21.72 -8.15
N LYS A 104 -14.29 20.57 -8.05
CA LYS A 104 -14.64 19.93 -6.77
C LYS A 104 -13.44 19.18 -6.20
N SER A 105 -13.28 19.21 -4.88
CA SER A 105 -12.27 18.40 -4.21
C SER A 105 -12.58 16.90 -4.32
N LEU A 106 -11.54 16.09 -4.45
CA LEU A 106 -11.56 14.64 -4.33
C LEU A 106 -11.70 14.21 -2.86
N TYR A 107 -12.11 12.95 -2.65
CA TYR A 107 -12.02 12.34 -1.33
C TYR A 107 -10.55 12.01 -1.01
N PRO A 108 -10.07 12.23 0.23
CA PRO A 108 -8.71 11.93 0.65
C PRO A 108 -8.42 10.42 0.83
N ALA A 109 -9.23 9.57 0.19
CA ALA A 109 -8.90 8.18 -0.10
C ALA A 109 -7.95 8.07 -1.31
N MET A 110 -7.97 9.05 -2.23
CA MET A 110 -6.84 9.25 -3.13
C MET A 110 -5.74 10.00 -2.35
N PRO A 111 -4.50 9.48 -2.28
CA PRO A 111 -3.43 10.06 -1.45
C PRO A 111 -2.77 11.26 -2.14
N TYR A 112 -3.58 12.22 -2.59
CA TYR A 112 -3.10 13.47 -3.16
C TYR A 112 -2.22 14.30 -2.21
N PRO A 113 -2.31 14.23 -0.86
CA PRO A 113 -1.33 14.86 0.02
C PRO A 113 0.09 14.34 -0.21
N SER A 114 0.26 13.02 -0.34
CA SER A 114 1.55 12.40 -0.71
C SER A 114 1.95 12.71 -2.16
N TYR A 115 1.00 12.69 -3.10
CA TYR A 115 1.31 13.03 -4.49
C TYR A 115 1.69 14.50 -4.71
N ALA A 116 1.48 15.39 -3.74
CA ALA A 116 1.98 16.77 -3.79
C ALA A 116 3.50 16.86 -4.01
N HIS A 117 4.24 15.82 -3.60
CA HIS A 117 5.69 15.67 -3.73
C HIS A 117 6.14 15.34 -5.18
N LEU A 118 5.22 14.91 -6.07
CA LEU A 118 5.55 14.52 -7.45
C LEU A 118 6.04 15.73 -8.27
N SER A 119 7.22 15.58 -8.88
CA SER A 119 7.82 16.63 -9.72
C SER A 119 7.00 16.91 -10.98
N ASP A 120 7.14 18.12 -11.55
CA ASP A 120 6.45 18.49 -12.79
C ASP A 120 6.82 17.56 -13.96
N LYS A 121 8.06 17.03 -13.97
CA LYS A 121 8.51 16.02 -14.94
C LYS A 121 7.80 14.67 -14.78
N GLU A 122 7.57 14.21 -13.55
CA GLU A 122 6.85 12.96 -13.29
C GLU A 122 5.37 13.11 -13.65
N ILE A 123 4.74 14.24 -13.32
CA ILE A 123 3.36 14.55 -13.72
C ILE A 123 3.21 14.62 -15.24
N HIS A 124 4.14 15.26 -15.95
CA HIS A 124 4.15 15.30 -17.41
C HIS A 124 4.28 13.89 -18.02
N ASN A 125 5.21 13.09 -17.52
CA ASN A 125 5.42 11.72 -17.99
C ASN A 125 4.21 10.81 -17.68
N LEU A 126 3.61 10.92 -16.49
CA LEU A 126 2.37 10.25 -16.10
C LEU A 126 1.22 10.62 -17.04
N TYR A 127 1.03 11.91 -17.31
CA TYR A 127 0.01 12.41 -18.22
C TYR A 127 0.20 11.84 -19.64
N LEU A 128 1.44 11.82 -20.16
CA LEU A 128 1.76 11.18 -21.44
C LEU A 128 1.46 9.68 -21.43
N TYR A 129 1.80 8.96 -20.36
CA TYR A 129 1.49 7.52 -20.23
C TYR A 129 -0.02 7.26 -20.33
N PHE A 130 -0.83 7.94 -19.51
CA PHE A 130 -2.28 7.77 -19.54
C PHE A 130 -2.90 8.23 -20.87
N GLN A 131 -2.45 9.34 -21.46
CA GLN A 131 -3.05 9.88 -22.69
C GLN A 131 -2.56 9.21 -23.99
N LYS A 132 -1.46 8.45 -23.97
CA LYS A 132 -0.84 7.89 -25.19
C LYS A 132 -0.60 6.38 -25.18
N ALA A 133 -0.54 5.74 -24.01
CA ALA A 133 -0.23 4.30 -23.91
C ALA A 133 -1.33 3.47 -23.25
N VAL A 134 -2.09 4.02 -22.31
CA VAL A 134 -3.23 3.33 -21.70
C VAL A 134 -4.39 3.22 -22.72
N ALA A 135 -4.99 2.04 -22.83
CA ALA A 135 -6.15 1.83 -23.69
C ALA A 135 -7.40 2.53 -23.12
N PRO A 136 -8.20 3.26 -23.93
CA PRO A 136 -9.44 3.87 -23.46
C PRO A 136 -10.49 2.78 -23.15
N VAL A 137 -11.16 2.92 -22.00
CA VAL A 137 -12.23 1.99 -21.59
C VAL A 137 -13.53 2.78 -21.41
N HIS A 138 -14.48 2.55 -22.31
CA HIS A 138 -15.77 3.25 -22.32
C HIS A 138 -16.76 2.65 -21.30
N GLN A 139 -16.42 2.73 -20.01
CA GLN A 139 -17.26 2.26 -18.91
C GLN A 139 -17.29 3.28 -17.76
N PRO A 140 -18.48 3.65 -17.24
CA PRO A 140 -18.59 4.48 -16.06
C PRO A 140 -18.14 3.70 -14.82
N ALA A 141 -17.36 4.35 -13.95
CA ALA A 141 -17.17 3.85 -12.60
C ALA A 141 -18.51 3.84 -11.83
N PRO A 142 -18.72 2.92 -10.86
CA PRO A 142 -19.92 2.89 -10.05
C PRO A 142 -20.14 4.24 -9.34
N LYS A 143 -21.41 4.68 -9.27
CA LYS A 143 -21.76 5.92 -8.55
C LYS A 143 -21.60 5.70 -7.04
N GLU A 144 -21.04 6.71 -6.38
CA GLU A 144 -20.92 6.82 -4.92
C GLU A 144 -22.25 6.51 -4.23
N LYS A 145 -22.24 5.58 -3.27
CA LYS A 145 -23.42 5.19 -2.47
C LYS A 145 -23.30 5.84 -1.09
N ILE A 146 -23.52 7.15 -1.05
CA ILE A 146 -23.38 8.02 0.12
C ILE A 146 -24.71 8.71 0.41
N PHE A 147 -25.00 8.96 1.67
CA PHE A 147 -26.17 9.73 2.09
C PHE A 147 -26.17 11.14 1.46
N TRP A 148 -27.30 11.55 0.85
CA TRP A 148 -27.37 12.71 -0.04
C TRP A 148 -26.95 14.04 0.62
N LEU A 149 -27.23 14.22 1.91
CA LEU A 149 -26.84 15.41 2.70
C LEU A 149 -25.32 15.58 2.87
N VAL A 150 -24.52 14.52 2.68
CA VAL A 150 -23.04 14.57 2.76
C VAL A 150 -22.36 14.29 1.42
N ASN A 151 -23.11 14.25 0.32
CA ASN A 151 -22.59 14.28 -1.06
C ASN A 151 -22.22 15.72 -1.51
N VAL A 152 -22.27 16.69 -0.60
CA VAL A 152 -21.75 18.04 -0.83
C VAL A 152 -20.22 18.03 -0.69
N ARG A 153 -19.49 18.41 -1.74
CA ARG A 153 -18.01 18.35 -1.73
C ARG A 153 -17.30 19.59 -1.15
N TRP A 154 -18.03 20.61 -0.74
CA TRP A 154 -17.44 21.82 -0.13
C TRP A 154 -16.73 21.57 1.23
N PRO A 155 -17.17 20.64 2.12
CA PRO A 155 -16.42 20.33 3.33
C PRO A 155 -15.07 19.69 3.03
N LEU A 156 -14.96 18.93 1.93
CA LEU A 156 -13.68 18.38 1.47
C LEU A 156 -12.72 19.48 1.00
N THR A 157 -13.24 20.58 0.44
CA THR A 157 -12.42 21.76 0.11
C THR A 157 -11.84 22.42 1.37
N ILE A 158 -12.61 22.49 2.46
CA ILE A 158 -12.11 23.00 3.75
C ILE A 158 -11.11 22.02 4.37
N TRP A 159 -11.44 20.72 4.42
CA TRP A 159 -10.55 19.67 4.90
C TRP A 159 -9.19 19.74 4.18
N ARG A 160 -9.23 19.86 2.86
CA ARG A 160 -8.05 19.96 2.01
C ARG A 160 -7.21 21.19 2.30
N TYR A 161 -7.84 22.35 2.51
CA TYR A 161 -7.15 23.59 2.85
C TYR A 161 -6.35 23.48 4.18
N PHE A 162 -6.84 22.71 5.15
CA PHE A 162 -6.18 22.53 6.45
C PHE A 162 -5.17 21.37 6.50
N PHE A 163 -5.35 20.31 5.70
CA PHE A 163 -4.62 19.05 5.87
C PHE A 163 -3.82 18.57 4.65
N ALA A 164 -3.91 19.25 3.50
CA ALA A 164 -3.08 18.94 2.34
C ALA A 164 -1.94 19.96 2.21
N PRO A 165 -0.71 19.52 1.92
CA PRO A 165 0.42 20.41 1.70
C PRO A 165 0.25 21.18 0.38
N SER A 166 0.99 22.28 0.25
CA SER A 166 1.12 22.97 -1.05
C SER A 166 2.01 22.14 -1.97
N ALA A 167 1.52 21.77 -3.15
CA ALA A 167 2.30 21.04 -4.15
C ALA A 167 3.58 21.78 -4.57
N GLU A 168 3.63 23.12 -4.50
CA GLU A 168 4.87 23.86 -4.76
C GLU A 168 5.91 23.73 -3.63
N LYS A 169 5.47 23.59 -2.37
CA LYS A 169 6.38 23.37 -1.23
C LYS A 169 6.89 21.94 -1.23
N ALA A 170 5.96 20.98 -1.24
CA ALA A 170 6.27 19.56 -1.23
C ALA A 170 7.21 19.17 -2.38
N LYS A 171 6.99 19.67 -3.61
CA LYS A 171 7.94 19.53 -4.73
C LYS A 171 9.36 20.03 -4.41
N ALA A 172 9.48 21.23 -3.84
CA ALA A 172 10.76 21.89 -3.59
C ALA A 172 11.56 21.14 -2.52
N GLU A 173 10.89 20.65 -1.48
CA GLU A 173 11.45 19.78 -0.44
C GLU A 173 11.83 18.40 -1.00
N SER A 174 11.06 17.90 -1.98
CA SER A 174 11.18 16.53 -2.51
C SER A 174 12.09 16.33 -3.71
N THR A 175 12.53 17.39 -4.40
CA THR A 175 13.24 17.28 -5.68
C THR A 175 14.62 16.61 -5.48
N PRO A 176 14.80 15.33 -5.85
CA PRO A 176 16.03 14.63 -5.53
C PRO A 176 17.11 15.09 -6.50
N GLN A 177 18.26 15.53 -5.99
CA GLN A 177 19.40 15.83 -6.85
C GLN A 177 20.01 14.52 -7.37
N ALA A 178 20.72 14.57 -8.50
CA ALA A 178 21.36 13.39 -9.09
C ALA A 178 22.51 12.76 -8.24
N LYS A 179 22.67 13.21 -6.99
CA LYS A 179 23.62 12.72 -5.98
C LYS A 179 22.94 12.42 -4.63
N ASP A 180 21.61 12.37 -4.60
CA ASP A 180 20.87 12.16 -3.35
C ASP A 180 21.25 10.84 -2.68
N SER A 181 21.29 10.87 -1.35
CA SER A 181 21.58 9.68 -0.57
C SER A 181 20.48 8.63 -0.75
N LEU A 182 20.84 7.36 -0.62
CA LEU A 182 19.91 6.24 -0.69
C LEU A 182 18.70 6.42 0.25
N ILE A 183 18.93 7.05 1.41
CA ILE A 183 17.90 7.40 2.40
C ILE A 183 16.95 8.48 1.90
N LYS A 184 17.43 9.56 1.26
CA LYS A 184 16.55 10.60 0.68
C LYS A 184 15.64 10.06 -0.41
N ARG A 185 16.16 9.19 -1.28
CA ARG A 185 15.32 8.51 -2.28
C ARG A 185 14.28 7.62 -1.62
N GLY A 186 14.61 6.95 -0.52
CA GLY A 186 13.67 6.16 0.27
C GLY A 186 12.59 7.00 0.97
N ALA A 187 12.96 8.17 1.50
CA ALA A 187 12.03 9.13 2.09
C ALA A 187 11.00 9.60 1.05
N TYR A 188 11.48 10.08 -0.11
CA TYR A 188 10.62 10.45 -1.25
C TYR A 188 9.64 9.33 -1.67
N LEU A 189 10.10 8.07 -1.66
CA LEU A 189 9.24 6.92 -1.98
C LEU A 189 8.21 6.63 -0.87
N ALA A 190 8.50 6.94 0.39
CA ALA A 190 7.61 6.70 1.52
C ALA A 190 6.58 7.82 1.75
N GLU A 191 7.04 9.07 1.65
CA GLU A 191 6.29 10.30 1.93
C GLU A 191 5.49 10.72 0.69
N GLY A 192 6.14 10.64 -0.48
CA GLY A 192 5.62 11.07 -1.76
C GLY A 192 5.03 9.92 -2.59
N ALA A 193 5.80 9.43 -3.56
CA ALA A 193 5.27 8.60 -4.64
C ALA A 193 4.56 7.33 -4.16
N GLY A 194 5.21 6.52 -3.31
CA GLY A 194 4.63 5.27 -2.78
C GLY A 194 3.73 5.44 -1.56
N HIS A 195 3.49 6.68 -1.11
CA HIS A 195 2.45 7.05 -0.13
C HIS A 195 2.31 6.11 1.10
N CYS A 196 3.43 5.58 1.61
CA CYS A 196 3.44 4.62 2.71
C CYS A 196 2.75 5.20 3.97
N GLY A 197 2.87 6.51 4.19
CA GLY A 197 2.20 7.25 5.26
C GLY A 197 0.68 7.07 5.25
N ALA A 198 0.05 7.05 4.07
CA ALA A 198 -1.40 6.98 3.91
C ALA A 198 -2.01 5.76 4.60
N CYS A 199 -1.29 4.65 4.69
CA CYS A 199 -1.69 3.46 5.44
C CYS A 199 -0.97 3.34 6.79
N HIS A 200 0.33 3.60 6.87
CA HIS A 200 1.16 3.29 8.03
C HIS A 200 1.32 4.42 9.05
N THR A 201 0.78 5.61 8.81
CA THR A 201 0.75 6.70 9.80
C THR A 201 -0.61 6.75 10.54
N PRO A 202 -0.63 7.04 11.85
CA PRO A 202 -1.86 7.27 12.59
C PRO A 202 -2.67 8.42 11.99
N ARG A 203 -3.99 8.34 12.10
CA ARG A 203 -4.91 9.38 11.65
C ARG A 203 -5.47 10.20 12.81
N GLY A 204 -5.75 11.47 12.57
CA GLY A 204 -6.37 12.40 13.51
C GLY A 204 -7.90 12.33 13.50
N ASN A 205 -8.53 13.22 14.28
CA ASN A 205 -9.99 13.25 14.46
C ASN A 205 -10.78 13.56 13.18
N ALA A 206 -10.16 14.19 12.17
CA ALA A 206 -10.76 14.44 10.86
C ALA A 206 -10.34 13.39 9.81
N LEU A 207 -9.83 12.23 10.25
CA LEU A 207 -9.30 11.15 9.41
C LEU A 207 -8.12 11.54 8.52
N GLN A 208 -7.48 12.69 8.76
CA GLN A 208 -6.20 13.08 8.15
C GLN A 208 -5.04 12.28 8.75
N GLU A 209 -3.96 12.06 8.01
CA GLU A 209 -2.69 11.60 8.60
C GLU A 209 -2.18 12.62 9.62
N GLN A 210 -1.66 12.15 10.76
CA GLN A 210 -1.17 13.07 11.81
C GLN A 210 0.15 13.77 11.44
N THR A 211 0.88 13.23 10.47
CA THR A 211 2.07 13.81 9.82
C THR A 211 2.21 13.17 8.44
N LEU A 212 2.85 13.85 7.49
CA LEU A 212 3.11 13.32 6.14
C LEU A 212 4.58 12.92 5.93
N GLU A 213 5.46 13.32 6.84
CA GLU A 213 6.92 13.29 6.70
C GLU A 213 7.59 12.87 8.02
N GLU A 214 8.78 12.28 7.93
CA GLU A 214 9.62 11.95 9.10
C GLU A 214 10.07 13.20 9.84
N GLU A 215 10.56 14.21 9.11
CA GLU A 215 11.18 15.41 9.70
C GLU A 215 10.19 16.23 10.55
N THR A 216 8.90 16.16 10.21
CA THR A 216 7.83 16.84 10.95
C THR A 216 7.44 16.11 12.24
N SER A 217 7.45 14.77 12.27
CA SER A 217 7.09 14.01 13.47
C SER A 217 7.46 12.53 13.41
N HIS A 218 8.01 12.03 14.52
CA HIS A 218 8.21 10.59 14.75
C HIS A 218 6.90 9.76 14.77
N LEU A 219 5.71 10.34 14.57
CA LEU A 219 4.49 9.55 14.31
C LEU A 219 4.41 8.99 12.89
N PHE A 220 5.23 9.47 11.94
CA PHE A 220 5.24 8.98 10.56
C PHE A 220 5.52 7.47 10.54
N LEU A 221 4.76 6.69 9.75
CA LEU A 221 4.93 5.23 9.63
C LEU A 221 4.90 4.42 10.96
N SER A 222 4.33 4.99 12.02
CA SER A 222 4.29 4.40 13.38
C SER A 222 3.24 3.30 13.59
N GLY A 223 2.43 3.02 12.57
CA GLY A 223 1.28 2.12 12.61
C GLY A 223 0.01 2.82 12.17
N GLY A 224 -0.77 2.14 11.33
CA GLY A 224 -2.02 2.66 10.79
C GLY A 224 -3.21 2.52 11.73
N GLN A 225 -4.24 3.34 11.49
CA GLN A 225 -5.58 3.04 11.98
C GLN A 225 -6.19 1.81 11.26
N ASN A 226 -7.36 1.37 11.74
CA ASN A 226 -8.08 0.26 11.13
C ASN A 226 -8.72 0.68 9.80
N MET A 227 -8.34 0.00 8.71
CA MET A 227 -8.95 0.11 7.38
C MET A 227 -9.41 -1.29 6.97
N GLU A 228 -10.71 -1.44 6.68
CA GLU A 228 -11.30 -2.68 6.15
C GLU A 228 -10.92 -3.93 6.98
N GLY A 229 -11.08 -3.84 8.31
CA GLY A 229 -10.73 -4.91 9.24
C GLY A 229 -9.23 -5.05 9.56
N TRP A 230 -8.33 -4.57 8.69
CA TRP A 230 -6.88 -4.61 8.85
C TRP A 230 -6.31 -3.36 9.53
N ASN A 231 -5.13 -3.45 10.12
CA ASN A 231 -4.35 -2.30 10.61
C ASN A 231 -2.94 -2.45 10.04
N ALA A 232 -2.43 -1.36 9.48
CA ALA A 232 -1.08 -1.34 8.95
C ALA A 232 -0.06 -1.42 10.11
N PRO A 233 0.94 -2.31 10.08
CA PRO A 233 1.94 -2.42 11.14
C PRO A 233 2.81 -1.17 11.26
N ASN A 234 3.45 -1.00 12.41
CA ASN A 234 4.51 -0.02 12.59
C ASN A 234 5.71 -0.43 11.71
N LEU A 235 6.33 0.54 11.02
CA LEU A 235 7.50 0.31 10.16
C LEU A 235 8.81 0.85 10.75
N ARG A 236 8.80 1.34 11.99
CA ARG A 236 10.00 1.85 12.68
C ARG A 236 10.76 0.76 13.42
N GLN A 237 11.92 1.09 13.97
CA GLN A 237 12.79 0.16 14.71
C GLN A 237 12.29 -0.22 16.13
N ASP A 238 10.98 -0.18 16.40
CA ASP A 238 10.38 -0.64 17.67
C ASP A 238 10.49 -2.16 17.84
N SER A 239 10.90 -2.63 19.02
CA SER A 239 11.18 -4.06 19.26
C SER A 239 9.94 -4.96 19.26
N ASN A 240 8.79 -4.45 19.68
CA ASN A 240 7.58 -5.27 19.88
C ASN A 240 6.57 -5.15 18.74
N SER A 241 6.60 -4.07 17.97
CA SER A 241 5.58 -3.77 16.95
C SER A 241 6.15 -3.40 15.57
N GLY A 242 7.47 -3.19 15.47
CA GLY A 242 8.14 -2.69 14.27
C GLY A 242 9.20 -3.63 13.67
N LEU A 243 10.15 -3.03 12.95
CA LEU A 243 11.13 -3.68 12.09
C LEU A 243 12.50 -3.91 12.74
N LYS A 244 12.64 -3.80 14.08
CA LYS A 244 13.95 -3.90 14.78
C LYS A 244 14.76 -5.16 14.45
N ASP A 245 14.07 -6.30 14.32
CA ASP A 245 14.68 -7.60 14.03
C ASP A 245 14.71 -7.92 12.52
N TRP A 246 14.31 -7.00 11.63
CA TRP A 246 14.31 -7.20 10.18
C TRP A 246 15.65 -6.78 9.55
N THR A 247 16.13 -7.56 8.59
CA THR A 247 17.28 -7.15 7.77
C THR A 247 16.83 -6.42 6.50
N GLN A 248 17.72 -5.64 5.88
CA GLN A 248 17.46 -5.04 4.57
C GLN A 248 17.05 -6.09 3.54
N LYS A 249 17.68 -7.29 3.56
CA LYS A 249 17.33 -8.42 2.69
C LYS A 249 15.95 -9.01 2.97
N ASP A 250 15.41 -8.86 4.17
CA ASP A 250 14.03 -9.28 4.48
C ASP A 250 13.02 -8.29 3.91
N LEU A 251 13.28 -6.97 4.02
CA LEU A 251 12.42 -5.93 3.44
C LEU A 251 12.45 -5.93 1.91
N GLU A 252 13.64 -5.99 1.29
CA GLU A 252 13.76 -6.05 -0.16
C GLU A 252 13.01 -7.26 -0.74
N ARG A 253 13.06 -8.42 -0.06
CA ARG A 253 12.32 -9.61 -0.45
C ARG A 253 10.82 -9.46 -0.21
N PHE A 254 10.42 -8.89 0.93
CA PHE A 254 9.02 -8.66 1.27
C PHE A 254 8.35 -7.76 0.24
N LEU A 255 8.95 -6.62 -0.09
CA LEU A 255 8.41 -5.67 -1.07
C LEU A 255 8.37 -6.25 -2.49
N LYS A 256 9.31 -7.14 -2.85
CA LYS A 256 9.31 -7.82 -4.16
C LYS A 256 8.36 -9.01 -4.28
N THR A 257 7.98 -9.66 -3.18
CA THR A 257 7.34 -11.01 -3.22
C THR A 257 6.20 -11.24 -2.23
N GLY A 258 5.97 -10.30 -1.30
CA GLY A 258 5.03 -10.47 -0.19
C GLY A 258 5.49 -11.47 0.88
N LYS A 259 6.77 -11.87 0.87
CA LYS A 259 7.32 -12.92 1.76
C LYS A 259 8.70 -12.53 2.29
N SER A 260 8.98 -12.79 3.56
CA SER A 260 10.30 -12.71 4.16
C SER A 260 10.50 -13.81 5.21
N THR A 261 11.68 -13.91 5.80
CA THR A 261 11.92 -14.81 6.93
C THR A 261 11.25 -14.35 8.23
N LYS A 262 10.61 -13.18 8.21
CA LYS A 262 10.03 -12.48 9.37
C LYS A 262 8.50 -12.45 9.31
N SER A 263 7.92 -12.21 8.14
CA SER A 263 6.47 -12.19 7.95
C SER A 263 6.07 -12.37 6.47
N HIS A 264 4.80 -12.70 6.26
CA HIS A 264 4.14 -12.69 4.95
C HIS A 264 3.14 -11.53 4.87
N VAL A 265 2.86 -11.07 3.66
CA VAL A 265 1.88 -10.00 3.40
C VAL A 265 0.44 -10.49 3.60
N PHE A 266 -0.44 -9.59 3.98
CA PHE A 266 -1.87 -9.81 4.20
C PHE A 266 -2.65 -8.51 3.94
N GLY A 267 -3.98 -8.61 3.83
CA GLY A 267 -4.85 -7.46 3.62
C GLY A 267 -4.57 -6.69 2.32
N SER A 268 -4.88 -5.40 2.31
CA SER A 268 -4.71 -4.51 1.14
C SER A 268 -3.26 -4.42 0.64
N MET A 269 -2.26 -4.60 1.53
CA MET A 269 -0.85 -4.62 1.14
C MET A 269 -0.53 -5.73 0.10
N THR A 270 -1.33 -6.79 0.03
CA THR A 270 -1.17 -7.83 -1.00
C THR A 270 -1.32 -7.26 -2.42
N GLU A 271 -2.26 -6.35 -2.64
CA GLU A 271 -2.46 -5.67 -3.93
C GLU A 271 -1.29 -4.72 -4.24
N VAL A 272 -0.79 -3.99 -3.24
CA VAL A 272 0.41 -3.13 -3.34
C VAL A 272 1.62 -3.94 -3.81
N ILE A 273 1.82 -5.15 -3.26
CA ILE A 273 2.86 -6.06 -3.75
C ILE A 273 2.58 -6.46 -5.21
N GLN A 274 1.37 -6.92 -5.53
CA GLN A 274 1.04 -7.51 -6.84
C GLN A 274 0.97 -6.52 -8.00
N LYS A 275 0.72 -5.24 -7.74
CA LYS A 275 0.48 -4.23 -8.76
C LYS A 275 1.49 -3.08 -8.76
N SER A 276 2.24 -2.91 -7.67
CA SER A 276 3.25 -1.85 -7.51
C SER A 276 4.62 -2.44 -7.17
N THR A 277 4.91 -2.78 -5.92
CA THR A 277 6.30 -2.92 -5.43
C THR A 277 7.06 -4.12 -6.01
N SER A 278 6.38 -5.16 -6.49
CA SER A 278 7.04 -6.24 -7.25
C SER A 278 7.58 -5.84 -8.61
N TYR A 279 7.14 -4.70 -9.17
CA TYR A 279 7.64 -4.11 -10.42
C TYR A 279 8.58 -2.93 -10.21
N TRP A 280 8.84 -2.53 -8.97
CA TRP A 280 9.81 -1.48 -8.68
C TRP A 280 11.23 -1.94 -9.02
N LYS A 281 12.07 -1.00 -9.43
CA LYS A 281 13.49 -1.27 -9.68
C LYS A 281 14.20 -1.61 -8.37
N ASP A 282 15.24 -2.41 -8.48
CA ASP A 282 16.14 -2.77 -7.38
C ASP A 282 16.73 -1.55 -6.64
N GLU A 283 17.00 -0.45 -7.34
CA GLU A 283 17.48 0.80 -6.74
C GLU A 283 16.46 1.43 -5.79
N ASP A 284 15.19 1.48 -6.18
CA ASP A 284 14.10 2.05 -5.38
C ASP A 284 13.72 1.12 -4.23
N ILE A 285 13.71 -0.21 -4.45
CA ILE A 285 13.51 -1.22 -3.41
C ILE A 285 14.62 -1.17 -2.33
N LYS A 286 15.87 -0.93 -2.73
CA LYS A 286 16.99 -0.68 -1.80
C LYS A 286 16.80 0.64 -1.05
N ALA A 287 16.39 1.69 -1.74
CA ALA A 287 16.20 3.02 -1.17
C ALA A 287 15.13 3.02 -0.06
N ILE A 288 13.92 2.52 -0.36
CA ILE A 288 12.85 2.42 0.64
C ILE A 288 13.24 1.50 1.80
N SER A 289 13.89 0.36 1.53
CA SER A 289 14.33 -0.56 2.60
C SER A 289 15.38 0.07 3.52
N ALA A 290 16.31 0.85 2.97
CA ALA A 290 17.31 1.57 3.75
C ALA A 290 16.68 2.71 4.58
N PHE A 291 15.73 3.46 4.02
CA PHE A 291 14.98 4.50 4.74
C PHE A 291 14.18 3.90 5.91
N LEU A 292 13.38 2.87 5.69
CA LEU A 292 12.58 2.22 6.76
C LEU A 292 13.44 1.69 7.92
N LEU A 293 14.64 1.17 7.62
CA LEU A 293 15.58 0.74 8.66
C LEU A 293 16.32 1.87 9.37
N SER A 294 16.29 3.10 8.83
CA SER A 294 16.87 4.29 9.47
C SER A 294 15.93 4.96 10.48
N LEU A 295 14.64 4.62 10.48
CA LEU A 295 13.64 5.28 11.32
C LEU A 295 13.77 4.88 12.80
N PRO A 296 14.01 5.82 13.73
CA PRO A 296 14.12 5.51 15.14
C PRO A 296 12.80 4.94 15.71
N PRO A 297 12.85 4.10 16.76
CA PRO A 297 11.66 3.63 17.47
C PRO A 297 10.92 4.80 18.14
N ILE A 298 9.63 4.62 18.42
CA ILE A 298 8.83 5.60 19.19
C ILE A 298 8.78 5.20 20.66
N ASN A 299 8.66 3.91 20.93
CA ASN A 299 8.45 3.37 22.26
C ASN A 299 9.37 2.17 22.51
N ASP A 300 10.63 2.44 22.87
CA ASP A 300 11.54 1.44 23.47
C ASP A 300 11.00 0.83 24.79
N LYS A 301 9.87 1.33 25.32
CA LYS A 301 9.29 0.98 26.62
C LYS A 301 7.93 0.27 26.58
N GLU A 302 7.47 -0.29 25.45
CA GLU A 302 6.21 -1.07 25.41
C GLU A 302 6.32 -2.47 26.08
N ASN A 303 7.08 -2.57 27.18
CA ASN A 303 7.41 -3.78 27.94
C ASN A 303 6.87 -3.77 29.39
N ASP A 304 5.97 -2.87 29.77
CA ASP A 304 5.43 -2.77 31.14
C ASP A 304 4.50 -3.94 31.57
N TRP A 305 4.26 -4.92 30.70
CA TRP A 305 3.62 -6.19 31.09
C TRP A 305 4.67 -7.28 31.44
N ALA A 306 5.97 -6.98 31.33
CA ALA A 306 7.08 -7.91 31.58
C ALA A 306 7.42 -8.07 33.08
N ILE A 307 6.45 -8.42 33.92
CA ILE A 307 6.71 -9.10 35.20
C ILE A 307 5.70 -10.25 35.40
N ARG A 308 6.08 -11.44 34.92
CA ARG A 308 5.94 -12.72 35.65
C ARG A 308 6.63 -13.86 34.88
N GLU A 309 7.96 -13.83 34.84
CA GLU A 309 8.71 -15.09 34.85
C GLU A 309 8.65 -15.68 36.28
N GLU A 310 7.48 -16.19 36.66
CA GLU A 310 7.41 -17.23 37.67
C GLU A 310 7.61 -18.57 36.95
N GLY A 311 8.80 -19.15 37.12
CA GLY A 311 9.25 -20.29 36.34
C GLY A 311 8.40 -21.53 36.55
N ILE A 312 7.53 -21.85 35.59
CA ILE A 312 6.83 -23.14 35.57
C ILE A 312 7.79 -24.21 35.07
N GLN A 313 8.55 -24.78 36.00
CA GLN A 313 9.36 -25.98 35.81
C GLN A 313 8.55 -27.14 35.21
N LYS A 314 9.27 -28.09 34.60
CA LYS A 314 8.71 -29.29 33.97
C LYS A 314 8.10 -30.26 35.01
N GLN A 315 6.82 -30.10 35.31
CA GLN A 315 5.98 -31.18 35.84
C GLN A 315 4.60 -31.14 35.17
N HIS A 316 4.16 -32.29 34.64
CA HIS A 316 2.86 -32.59 33.99
C HIS A 316 1.94 -31.38 33.71
N ARG A 317 2.35 -30.49 32.81
CA ARG A 317 1.56 -29.31 32.47
C ARG A 317 0.39 -29.76 31.59
N GLN A 318 -0.81 -29.77 32.15
CA GLN A 318 -2.03 -29.88 31.36
C GLN A 318 -2.05 -28.71 30.37
N PHE A 319 -1.98 -29.00 29.08
CA PHE A 319 -1.98 -27.96 28.03
C PHE A 319 -3.18 -27.05 28.19
N SER A 320 -2.96 -25.73 28.09
CA SER A 320 -4.09 -24.79 28.06
C SER A 320 -4.99 -25.07 26.85
N ARG A 321 -6.27 -24.71 26.89
CA ARG A 321 -7.17 -24.96 25.76
C ARG A 321 -6.69 -24.30 24.47
N GLY A 322 -6.11 -23.09 24.57
CA GLY A 322 -5.48 -22.39 23.44
C GLY A 322 -4.26 -23.13 22.89
N GLU A 323 -3.46 -23.75 23.75
CA GLU A 323 -2.29 -24.57 23.37
C GLU A 323 -2.69 -25.87 22.66
N GLN A 324 -3.75 -26.55 23.15
CA GLN A 324 -4.31 -27.73 22.48
C GLN A 324 -4.78 -27.37 21.06
N ILE A 325 -5.57 -26.29 20.93
CA ILE A 325 -6.02 -25.79 19.62
C ILE A 325 -4.83 -25.46 18.72
N TYR A 326 -3.77 -24.84 19.26
CA TYR A 326 -2.57 -24.53 18.49
C TYR A 326 -1.87 -25.78 17.94
N ILE A 327 -1.67 -26.79 18.80
CA ILE A 327 -1.03 -28.06 18.42
C ILE A 327 -1.87 -28.77 17.35
N ASP A 328 -3.20 -28.83 17.54
CA ASP A 328 -4.13 -29.56 16.67
C ASP A 328 -4.41 -28.89 15.31
N ARG A 329 -4.13 -27.58 15.16
CA ARG A 329 -4.58 -26.78 14.00
C ARG A 329 -3.53 -25.87 13.37
N CYS A 330 -2.45 -25.54 14.06
CA CYS A 330 -1.49 -24.51 13.64
C CYS A 330 -0.03 -25.00 13.61
N ALA A 331 0.35 -25.89 14.53
CA ALA A 331 1.74 -26.31 14.71
C ALA A 331 2.33 -27.08 13.51
N SER A 332 1.51 -27.71 12.67
CA SER A 332 1.96 -28.36 11.43
C SER A 332 2.57 -27.40 10.40
N CYS A 333 2.17 -26.11 10.44
CA CYS A 333 2.67 -25.07 9.55
C CYS A 333 3.58 -24.08 10.27
N HIS A 334 3.27 -23.71 11.52
CA HIS A 334 4.05 -22.72 12.27
C HIS A 334 5.09 -23.32 13.24
N GLY A 335 5.21 -24.65 13.30
CA GLY A 335 6.07 -25.37 14.24
C GLY A 335 5.51 -25.41 15.67
N SER A 336 5.84 -26.42 16.46
CA SER A 336 5.46 -26.46 17.88
C SER A 336 6.15 -25.38 18.74
N ASP A 337 7.23 -24.79 18.21
CA ASP A 337 8.03 -23.72 18.78
C ASP A 337 7.74 -22.33 18.18
N GLY A 338 6.73 -22.24 17.30
CA GLY A 338 6.30 -21.00 16.64
C GLY A 338 7.31 -20.40 15.68
N GLN A 339 8.37 -21.12 15.27
CA GLN A 339 9.41 -20.59 14.38
C GLN A 339 9.04 -20.62 12.88
N GLY A 340 8.00 -21.37 12.50
CA GLY A 340 7.63 -21.56 11.10
C GLY A 340 8.71 -22.29 10.29
N TYR A 341 8.64 -22.15 8.96
CA TYR A 341 9.53 -22.82 8.02
C TYR A 341 10.01 -21.84 6.93
N GLY A 342 11.00 -21.03 7.27
CA GLY A 342 11.75 -20.18 6.33
C GLY A 342 10.89 -19.17 5.57
N LEU A 343 10.69 -19.40 4.27
CA LEU A 343 9.88 -18.56 3.37
C LEU A 343 8.51 -19.17 3.03
N SER A 344 8.17 -20.31 3.62
CA SER A 344 6.92 -21.04 3.36
C SER A 344 5.84 -20.71 4.39
N PHE A 345 6.25 -20.66 5.67
CA PHE A 345 5.38 -20.31 6.79
C PHE A 345 6.15 -19.38 7.73
N PRO A 346 5.64 -18.16 8.02
CA PRO A 346 6.37 -17.20 8.82
C PRO A 346 6.37 -17.59 10.32
N PRO A 347 7.37 -17.12 11.08
CA PRO A 347 7.38 -17.28 12.53
C PRO A 347 6.19 -16.55 13.15
N LEU A 348 5.62 -17.14 14.20
CA LEU A 348 4.74 -16.47 15.16
C LEU A 348 5.53 -15.98 16.38
N LYS A 349 6.68 -16.61 16.65
CA LYS A 349 7.66 -16.20 17.64
C LYS A 349 8.30 -14.87 17.26
N LYS A 350 8.23 -13.90 18.17
CA LYS A 350 8.67 -12.50 18.04
C LYS A 350 8.15 -11.79 16.79
N ASN A 351 7.00 -12.20 16.27
CA ASN A 351 6.42 -11.56 15.09
C ASN A 351 5.68 -10.28 15.51
N PRO A 352 6.01 -9.10 14.94
CA PRO A 352 5.35 -7.83 15.28
C PRO A 352 3.81 -7.83 15.17
N ILE A 353 3.24 -8.63 14.25
CA ILE A 353 1.79 -8.79 14.10
C ILE A 353 1.19 -9.57 15.28
N VAL A 354 1.94 -10.52 15.82
CA VAL A 354 1.59 -11.27 17.02
C VAL A 354 1.78 -10.42 18.26
N THR A 355 2.86 -9.64 18.39
CA THR A 355 3.17 -8.89 19.63
C THR A 355 2.54 -7.50 19.74
N SER A 356 2.09 -6.89 18.63
CA SER A 356 1.44 -5.57 18.65
C SER A 356 0.27 -5.47 19.65
N SER A 357 0.13 -4.30 20.28
CA SER A 357 -1.00 -3.99 21.15
C SER A 357 -2.34 -3.96 20.37
N ASN A 358 -2.32 -3.71 19.05
CA ASN A 358 -3.52 -3.74 18.22
C ASN A 358 -3.74 -5.10 17.52
N THR A 359 -4.40 -6.01 18.24
CA THR A 359 -4.73 -7.37 17.79
C THR A 359 -5.70 -7.50 16.60
N ALA A 360 -6.17 -6.42 15.97
CA ALA A 360 -7.26 -6.52 15.00
C ALA A 360 -6.86 -7.26 13.70
N SER A 361 -5.69 -6.97 13.12
CA SER A 361 -5.18 -7.72 11.96
C SER A 361 -4.95 -9.20 12.27
N LEU A 362 -4.45 -9.50 13.48
CA LEU A 362 -4.19 -10.88 13.94
C LEU A 362 -5.48 -11.70 14.08
N ILE A 363 -6.54 -11.09 14.65
CA ILE A 363 -7.86 -11.71 14.74
C ILE A 363 -8.44 -11.91 13.33
N HIS A 364 -8.41 -10.88 12.49
CA HIS A 364 -8.92 -10.94 11.12
C HIS A 364 -8.23 -12.03 10.27
N LEU A 365 -6.90 -12.18 10.42
CA LEU A 365 -6.12 -13.22 9.75
C LEU A 365 -6.51 -14.63 10.21
N LEU A 366 -6.82 -14.85 11.50
CA LEU A 366 -7.26 -16.17 11.96
C LEU A 366 -8.73 -16.47 11.57
N GLU A 367 -9.59 -15.46 11.53
CA GLU A 367 -10.99 -15.60 11.10
C GLU A 367 -11.08 -15.98 9.61
N ASN A 368 -10.42 -15.20 8.73
CA ASN A 368 -10.57 -15.32 7.27
C ASN A 368 -9.44 -16.08 6.57
N GLY A 369 -8.30 -16.28 7.24
CA GLY A 369 -7.09 -16.76 6.59
C GLY A 369 -6.44 -15.70 5.70
N GLY A 370 -5.59 -16.14 4.79
CA GLY A 370 -4.92 -15.28 3.81
C GLY A 370 -4.02 -16.08 2.87
N SER A 371 -3.75 -15.52 1.69
CA SER A 371 -2.88 -16.13 0.69
C SER A 371 -1.78 -15.15 0.28
N THR A 372 -0.54 -15.63 0.19
CA THR A 372 0.56 -14.83 -0.34
C THR A 372 0.39 -14.60 -1.84
N PRO A 373 0.83 -13.46 -2.39
CA PRO A 373 0.71 -13.20 -3.82
C PRO A 373 1.57 -14.13 -4.67
N ILE A 374 1.11 -14.36 -5.90
CA ILE A 374 1.89 -15.00 -6.97
C ILE A 374 2.55 -13.89 -7.78
N ILE A 375 3.88 -13.91 -7.86
CA ILE A 375 4.70 -13.01 -8.69
C ILE A 375 5.43 -13.90 -9.71
N PRO A 376 4.92 -14.07 -10.95
CA PRO A 376 5.34 -15.16 -11.85
C PRO A 376 6.85 -15.26 -12.11
N SER A 377 7.56 -14.14 -12.15
CA SER A 377 9.00 -14.07 -12.43
C SER A 377 9.92 -14.20 -11.19
N ILE A 378 9.38 -14.12 -9.96
CA ILE A 378 10.18 -14.01 -8.72
C ILE A 378 9.70 -14.97 -7.61
N SER A 379 8.38 -15.13 -7.47
CA SER A 379 7.75 -16.00 -6.47
C SER A 379 6.47 -16.64 -7.03
N PRO A 380 6.58 -17.70 -7.87
CA PRO A 380 5.46 -18.27 -8.61
C PRO A 380 4.49 -19.08 -7.75
N SER A 381 4.86 -19.48 -6.54
CA SER A 381 4.01 -20.28 -5.63
C SER A 381 3.19 -19.38 -4.69
N SER A 382 1.95 -19.75 -4.40
CA SER A 382 1.16 -19.16 -3.29
C SER A 382 1.17 -20.08 -2.07
N PHE A 383 1.25 -19.52 -0.87
CA PHE A 383 0.98 -20.19 0.39
C PHE A 383 -0.30 -19.61 1.00
N THR A 384 -1.21 -20.49 1.43
CA THR A 384 -2.51 -20.13 1.98
C THR A 384 -2.63 -20.61 3.42
N MET A 385 -2.93 -19.69 4.33
CA MET A 385 -3.42 -20.00 5.67
C MET A 385 -4.95 -20.06 5.60
N PRO A 386 -5.60 -21.15 6.08
CA PRO A 386 -7.06 -21.24 6.09
C PRO A 386 -7.67 -20.29 7.12
N GLY A 387 -8.90 -19.86 6.87
CA GLY A 387 -9.75 -19.18 7.86
C GLY A 387 -10.38 -20.19 8.83
N PHE A 388 -10.48 -19.81 10.10
CA PHE A 388 -11.03 -20.64 11.18
C PHE A 388 -12.37 -20.13 11.71
N SER A 389 -12.99 -19.13 11.06
CA SER A 389 -14.27 -18.55 11.47
C SER A 389 -15.39 -19.59 11.68
N GLU A 390 -15.53 -20.52 10.75
CA GLU A 390 -16.51 -21.62 10.78
C GLU A 390 -16.07 -22.82 11.66
N MET A 391 -14.77 -22.89 12.02
CA MET A 391 -14.20 -24.04 12.75
C MET A 391 -14.04 -23.79 14.26
N LEU A 392 -13.87 -22.52 14.66
CA LEU A 392 -13.59 -22.11 16.02
C LEU A 392 -14.59 -21.04 16.49
N SER A 393 -15.14 -21.22 17.69
CA SER A 393 -15.96 -20.19 18.36
C SER A 393 -15.13 -18.95 18.73
N ASP A 394 -15.81 -17.82 18.99
CA ASP A 394 -15.18 -16.59 19.48
C ASP A 394 -14.24 -16.83 20.69
N ILE A 395 -14.62 -17.79 21.55
CA ILE A 395 -13.87 -18.18 22.75
C ILE A 395 -12.59 -18.91 22.36
N GLN A 396 -12.69 -19.92 21.50
CA GLN A 396 -11.53 -20.71 21.04
C GLN A 396 -10.51 -19.84 20.28
N ILE A 397 -10.98 -18.90 19.45
CA ILE A 397 -10.11 -17.90 18.80
C ILE A 397 -9.42 -17.01 19.85
N SER A 398 -10.16 -16.55 20.87
CA SER A 398 -9.60 -15.76 21.97
C SER A 398 -8.54 -16.53 22.77
N GLU A 399 -8.76 -17.84 23.00
CA GLU A 399 -7.87 -18.74 23.73
C GLU A 399 -6.58 -19.02 22.94
N VAL A 400 -6.67 -19.45 21.67
CA VAL A 400 -5.49 -19.77 20.85
C VAL A 400 -4.64 -18.53 20.55
N LEU A 401 -5.26 -17.38 20.26
CA LEU A 401 -4.51 -16.13 20.06
C LEU A 401 -3.87 -15.63 21.36
N THR A 402 -4.48 -15.86 22.51
CA THR A 402 -3.86 -15.55 23.81
C THR A 402 -2.66 -16.45 24.07
N TYR A 403 -2.76 -17.75 23.79
CA TYR A 403 -1.62 -18.67 23.87
C TYR A 403 -0.46 -18.20 22.97
N ILE A 404 -0.71 -18.02 21.67
CA ILE A 404 0.29 -17.56 20.68
C ILE A 404 0.98 -16.26 21.15
N ARG A 405 0.25 -15.33 21.76
CA ARG A 405 0.78 -14.05 22.27
C ARG A 405 1.61 -14.15 23.55
N SER A 406 1.53 -15.27 24.25
CA SER A 406 2.31 -15.60 25.47
C SER A 406 3.38 -16.68 25.26
N ALA A 407 3.39 -17.36 24.11
CA ALA A 407 4.27 -18.49 23.84
C ALA A 407 5.62 -18.08 23.23
N TRP A 408 6.67 -18.86 23.49
CA TRP A 408 7.99 -18.77 22.84
C TRP A 408 8.80 -17.45 23.04
N GLY A 409 8.53 -16.71 24.12
CA GLY A 409 9.00 -15.33 24.29
C GLY A 409 7.99 -14.29 23.78
N ASN A 410 6.78 -14.75 23.48
CA ASN A 410 5.52 -14.01 23.43
C ASN A 410 5.26 -13.35 24.81
N HIS A 411 5.04 -12.06 25.06
CA HIS A 411 5.41 -10.86 24.31
C HIS A 411 4.26 -9.81 24.41
N ALA A 412 3.02 -10.23 24.67
CA ALA A 412 1.87 -9.31 24.58
C ALA A 412 0.60 -9.66 25.38
N LYS A 413 -0.25 -8.64 25.61
CA LYS A 413 -1.54 -8.72 26.31
C LYS A 413 -2.51 -9.75 25.67
N PRO A 414 -3.37 -10.43 26.45
CA PRO A 414 -4.32 -11.43 25.95
C PRO A 414 -5.35 -10.84 24.98
N VAL A 415 -5.90 -11.70 24.11
CA VAL A 415 -7.06 -11.35 23.27
C VAL A 415 -8.34 -11.57 24.07
N SER A 416 -9.32 -10.68 23.94
CA SER A 416 -10.63 -10.81 24.57
C SER A 416 -11.70 -11.26 23.59
N VAL A 417 -12.58 -12.16 24.05
CA VAL A 417 -13.74 -12.69 23.30
C VAL A 417 -14.62 -11.56 22.75
N ARG A 418 -14.75 -10.46 23.50
CA ARG A 418 -15.49 -9.25 23.06
C ARG A 418 -14.87 -8.61 21.82
N LYS A 419 -13.53 -8.55 21.72
CA LYS A 419 -12.84 -8.00 20.54
C LYS A 419 -12.93 -8.94 19.34
N VAL A 420 -12.79 -10.26 19.56
CA VAL A 420 -13.04 -11.29 18.53
C VAL A 420 -14.43 -11.14 17.94
N ARG A 421 -15.47 -11.21 18.78
CA ARG A 421 -16.87 -11.05 18.35
C ARG A 421 -17.15 -9.74 17.61
N LYS A 422 -16.50 -8.63 18.01
CA LYS A 422 -16.63 -7.34 17.29
C LYS A 422 -16.06 -7.44 15.88
N ILE A 423 -14.88 -8.02 15.72
CA ILE A 423 -14.20 -8.15 14.43
C ILE A 423 -14.93 -9.15 13.52
N ARG A 424 -15.32 -10.32 14.04
CA ARG A 424 -16.15 -11.31 13.31
C ARG A 424 -17.43 -10.70 12.74
N ARG A 425 -18.14 -9.88 13.54
CA ARG A 425 -19.34 -9.15 13.09
C ARG A 425 -19.07 -8.03 12.09
N ASN A 426 -17.86 -7.47 12.07
CA ASN A 426 -17.46 -6.49 11.06
C ASN A 426 -17.12 -7.20 9.74
N ILE A 427 -16.31 -8.27 9.81
CA ILE A 427 -16.00 -9.15 8.67
C ILE A 427 -17.28 -9.65 8.00
N GLN A 428 -18.25 -10.15 8.75
CA GLN A 428 -19.53 -10.62 8.21
C GLN A 428 -20.33 -9.52 7.51
N LYS A 429 -20.08 -8.23 7.82
CA LYS A 429 -20.68 -7.09 7.09
C LYS A 429 -19.83 -6.66 5.89
N GLU A 430 -18.51 -6.80 5.96
CA GLU A 430 -17.57 -6.51 4.87
C GLU A 430 -17.61 -7.59 3.77
N VAL A 431 -17.93 -8.84 4.12
CA VAL A 431 -18.25 -9.96 3.20
C VAL A 431 -19.68 -9.83 2.62
N LEU A 432 -20.48 -8.85 3.09
CA LEU A 432 -21.76 -8.48 2.51
C LEU A 432 -21.72 -7.18 1.66
N PRO A 433 -20.96 -7.10 0.54
CA PRO A 433 -21.23 -6.16 -0.53
C PRO A 433 -22.04 -6.85 -1.64
N ALA A 434 -23.18 -6.25 -1.99
CA ALA A 434 -23.97 -6.56 -3.19
C ALA A 434 -24.58 -7.97 -3.32
N ALA A 435 -25.62 -8.23 -2.52
CA ALA A 435 -26.81 -8.79 -3.17
C ALA A 435 -27.31 -7.75 -4.21
N PRO A 436 -27.67 -8.14 -5.45
CA PRO A 436 -28.42 -7.24 -6.31
C PRO A 436 -29.77 -6.99 -5.64
N LEU A 437 -30.02 -5.76 -5.23
CA LEU A 437 -31.39 -5.29 -5.03
C LEU A 437 -31.97 -5.14 -6.43
N ASN A 438 -32.91 -6.02 -6.77
CA ASN A 438 -33.68 -6.01 -8.01
C ASN A 438 -34.41 -4.67 -8.22
#